data_AF-A0A7W0EQR2-F1
#
_entry.id   AF-A0A7W0EQR2-F1
#
_cell.length_a   1.000
_cell.length_b   1.000
_cell.length_c   1.000
_cell.angle_alpha   90.00
_cell.angle_beta   90.00
_cell.angle_gamma   90.00
#
_symmetry.space_group_name_H-M   'P 1'
#
loop_
_entity.id
_entity.type
_entity.pdbx_description
1 polymer ?
#
loop_
_entity_poly.entity_id
_entity_poly.type
_entity_poly.pdbx_seq_one_letter_code
_entity_poly.pdbx_strand_id
1 'polypeptide(L)' 'MLPKGLTEKDFINTISLIASKHGCRIVDIDLAKRIINLDGPPEAEMACILELEEALRKYMEDTKPSENDGSYGWREFAA' A
#
# COMPACT_ATOMS: atom_id res chain seq x y z
N MET A 1 -6.15 -16.70 5.28
CA MET A 1 -5.12 -16.83 4.23
C MET A 1 -5.29 -15.66 3.28
N LEU A 2 -4.48 -14.60 3.44
CA LEU A 2 -4.39 -13.51 2.46
C LEU A 2 -3.30 -13.92 1.46
N PRO A 3 -3.54 -13.84 0.13
CA PRO A 3 -2.55 -14.25 -0.86
C PRO A 3 -1.31 -13.36 -0.80
N LYS A 4 -0.14 -13.95 -1.05
CA LYS A 4 1.15 -13.26 -1.09
C LYS A 4 1.14 -12.16 -2.15
N GLY A 5 1.49 -10.94 -1.74
CA GLY A 5 1.60 -9.76 -2.58
C GLY A 5 0.25 -9.05 -2.74
N LEU A 6 0.02 -8.01 -1.92
CA LEU A 6 -1.07 -7.08 -2.21
C LEU A 6 -0.79 -6.46 -3.57
N THR A 7 -1.65 -6.74 -4.56
CA THR A 7 -1.54 -6.05 -5.84
C THR A 7 -1.97 -4.60 -5.66
N GLU A 8 -1.49 -3.70 -6.53
CA GLU A 8 -1.93 -2.30 -6.55
C GLU A 8 -3.47 -2.18 -6.56
N LYS A 9 -4.12 -3.07 -7.31
CA LYS A 9 -5.57 -3.15 -7.40
C LYS A 9 -6.25 -3.53 -6.08
N ASP A 10 -5.67 -4.48 -5.33
CA ASP A 10 -6.19 -4.86 -4.01
C ASP A 10 -6.03 -3.70 -3.01
N PHE A 11 -4.94 -2.95 -3.15
CA PHE A 11 -4.72 -1.77 -2.33
C PHE A 11 -5.71 -0.64 -2.66
N ILE A 12 -5.96 -0.36 -3.94
CA ILE A 12 -6.98 0.62 -4.37
C ILE A 12 -8.38 0.22 -3.90
N ASN A 13 -8.73 -1.06 -3.95
CA ASN A 13 -10.00 -1.55 -3.40
C ASN A 13 -10.10 -1.31 -1.89
N THR A 14 -8.99 -1.51 -1.18
CA THR A 14 -8.90 -1.24 0.27
C THR A 14 -9.12 0.24 0.57
N ILE A 15 -8.47 1.14 -0.17
CA ILE A 15 -8.65 2.60 -0.05
C ILE A 15 -10.13 2.96 -0.28
N SER A 16 -10.75 2.38 -1.33
CA SER A 16 -12.15 2.61 -1.69
C SER A 16 -13.14 2.16 -0.60
N LEU A 17 -12.86 1.02 0.04
CA LEU A 17 -13.62 0.51 1.18
C LEU A 17 -13.51 1.43 2.39
N ILE A 18 -12.29 1.88 2.73
CA ILE A 18 -12.05 2.76 3.88
C ILE A 18 -12.74 4.11 3.67
N ALA A 19 -12.60 4.71 2.48
CA ALA A 19 -13.27 5.96 2.15
C ALA A 19 -14.80 5.83 2.26
N SER A 20 -15.38 4.77 1.68
CA SER A 20 -16.82 4.51 1.75
C SER A 20 -17.31 4.27 3.19
N LYS A 21 -16.53 3.57 4.01
CA LYS A 21 -16.85 3.25 5.41
C LYS A 21 -16.98 4.50 6.27
N HIS A 22 -16.12 5.49 6.06
CA HIS A 22 -16.09 6.74 6.83
C HIS A 22 -16.88 7.88 6.16
N GLY A 23 -17.38 7.67 4.94
CA GLY A 23 -18.12 8.68 4.19
C GLY A 23 -17.23 9.72 3.50
N CYS A 24 -15.96 9.39 3.29
CA CYS A 24 -15.06 10.20 2.45
C CYS A 24 -15.24 9.86 0.98
N ARG A 25 -15.03 10.85 0.13
CA ARG A 25 -14.92 10.68 -1.31
C ARG A 25 -13.46 10.70 -1.71
N ILE A 26 -13.06 9.74 -2.53
CA ILE A 26 -11.73 9.75 -3.14
C ILE A 26 -11.76 10.73 -4.32
N VAL A 27 -10.88 11.72 -4.28
CA VAL A 27 -10.70 12.70 -5.34
C VAL A 27 -9.63 12.22 -6.32
N ASP A 28 -8.50 11.77 -5.79
CA ASP A 28 -7.34 11.35 -6.58
C ASP A 28 -6.47 10.36 -5.79
N ILE A 29 -5.82 9.45 -6.50
CA ILE A 29 -4.88 8.48 -5.92
C ILE A 29 -3.63 8.45 -6.80
N ASP A 30 -2.49 8.85 -6.22
CA ASP A 30 -1.17 8.72 -6.83
C ASP A 30 -0.30 7.84 -5.92
N LEU A 31 -0.31 6.53 -6.16
CA LEU A 31 0.46 5.57 -5.37
C LEU A 31 1.98 5.70 -5.58
N ALA A 32 2.40 6.19 -6.74
CA ALA A 32 3.81 6.44 -7.04
C ALA A 32 4.36 7.60 -6.19
N LYS A 33 3.57 8.67 -6.02
CA LYS A 33 3.88 9.79 -5.12
C LYS A 33 3.39 9.60 -3.69
N ARG A 34 2.64 8.54 -3.41
CA ARG A 34 2.03 8.22 -2.11
C ARG A 34 1.05 9.30 -1.64
N ILE A 35 0.28 9.83 -2.58
CA ILE A 35 -0.72 10.87 -2.34
C ILE A 35 -2.10 10.25 -2.49
N ILE A 36 -2.96 10.45 -1.50
CA ILE A 36 -4.38 10.11 -1.55
C ILE A 36 -5.13 11.39 -1.21
N ASN A 37 -5.84 11.95 -2.19
CA ASN A 37 -6.69 13.11 -1.98
C ASN A 37 -8.10 12.65 -1.65
N LEU A 38 -8.60 13.12 -0.50
CA LEU A 38 -9.94 12.85 -0.01
C LEU A 38 -10.72 14.16 0.04
N ASP A 39 -12.03 14.02 -0.07
CA ASP A 39 -12.99 15.10 0.13
C ASP A 39 -14.08 14.58 1.08
N GLY A 40 -14.40 15.36 2.10
CA GLY A 40 -15.45 15.03 3.04
C GLY A 40 -15.58 16.04 4.17
N PRO A 41 -16.52 15.81 5.10
CA PRO A 41 -16.56 16.59 6.32
C PRO A 41 -15.27 16.36 7.14
N PRO A 42 -14.75 17.38 7.84
CA PRO A 42 -13.44 17.33 8.49
C PRO A 42 -13.32 16.19 9.51
N GLU A 43 -14.42 15.80 10.16
CA GLU A 43 -14.46 14.67 11.09
C GLU A 43 -14.29 13.32 10.38
N ALA A 44 -14.87 13.16 9.19
CA ALA A 44 -14.72 11.96 8.36
C ALA A 44 -13.32 11.89 7.73
N GLU A 45 -12.80 13.02 7.25
CA GLU A 45 -11.45 13.08 6.68
C GLU A 45 -10.39 12.62 7.69
N MET A 46 -10.44 13.11 8.93
CA MET A 46 -9.51 12.66 9.97
C MET A 46 -9.59 11.15 10.21
N ALA A 47 -10.79 10.58 10.27
CA ALA A 47 -10.98 9.14 10.45
C ALA A 47 -10.45 8.32 9.26
N CYS A 48 -10.69 8.79 8.03
CA CYS A 48 -10.14 8.21 6.82
C CYS A 48 -8.61 8.25 6.80
N ILE A 49 -8.01 9.40 7.11
CA ILE A 49 -6.55 9.59 7.09
C ILE A 49 -5.87 8.60 8.02
N LEU A 50 -6.36 8.45 9.26
CA LEU A 50 -5.77 7.54 10.23
C LEU A 50 -5.81 6.07 9.77
N GLU A 51 -6.92 5.61 9.22
CA GLU A 51 -7.05 4.22 8.76
C GLU A 51 -6.27 3.98 7.45
N LEU A 52 -6.23 4.97 6.55
CA LEU A 52 -5.47 4.89 5.30
C LEU A 52 -3.96 4.93 5.53
N GLU A 53 -3.48 5.70 6.50
CA GLU A 53 -2.06 5.74 6.86
C GLU A 53 -1.58 4.36 7.32
N GLU A 54 -2.39 3.66 8.14
CA GLU A 54 -2.07 2.30 8.56
C GLU A 54 -2.08 1.31 7.38
N ALA A 55 -3.05 1.43 6.47
CA ALA A 55 -3.12 0.60 5.28
C ALA A 55 -1.91 0.83 4.35
N LEU A 56 -1.53 2.09 4.12
CA LEU A 56 -0.35 2.48 3.35
C LEU A 56 0.93 1.91 3.97
N ARG A 57 1.07 1.98 5.29
CA ARG A 57 2.23 1.44 6.00
C ARG A 57 2.38 -0.06 5.78
N LYS A 58 1.28 -0.82 5.88
CA LYS A 58 1.25 -2.28 5.63
C LYS A 58 1.62 -2.59 4.19
N TYR A 59 1.01 -1.88 3.23
CA TYR A 59 1.33 -2.04 1.81
C TYR A 59 2.81 -1.79 1.50
N MET A 60 3.43 -0.79 2.13
CA MET A 60 4.87 -0.53 1.97
C MET A 60 5.78 -1.59 2.61
N GLU A 61 5.33 -2.24 3.69
CA GLU A 61 6.08 -3.33 4.32
C GLU A 61 6.11 -4.57 3.42
N ASP A 62 4.98 -4.89 2.78
CA ASP A 62 4.86 -6.00 1.84
C ASP A 62 5.52 -5.74 0.47
N THR A 63 5.66 -4.46 0.06
CA THR A 63 6.26 -4.08 -1.23
C THR A 63 7.74 -3.71 -1.16
N LYS A 64 8.37 -3.77 0.02
CA LYS A 64 9.85 -3.73 0.09
C LYS A 64 10.39 -4.84 -0.81
N PRO A 65 11.21 -4.54 -1.83
CA PRO A 65 11.96 -5.60 -2.48
C PRO A 65 12.78 -6.28 -1.39
N SER A 66 12.65 -7.59 -1.28
CA SER A 66 13.56 -8.41 -0.49
C SER A 66 14.97 -8.11 -0.99
N GLU A 67 15.67 -7.21 -0.32
CA GLU A 67 17.11 -6.97 -0.50
C GLU A 67 17.83 -8.18 0.10
N ASN A 68 17.70 -9.35 -0.56
CA ASN A 68 18.44 -10.59 -0.35
C ASN A 68 17.93 -11.68 -1.29
N ASP A 69 18.28 -11.59 -2.58
CA ASP A 69 18.48 -12.78 -3.43
C ASP A 69 19.78 -12.62 -4.23
N GLY A 70 20.82 -12.13 -3.53
CA GLY A 70 22.15 -11.88 -4.07
C GLY A 70 23.14 -13.01 -3.81
N SER A 71 22.69 -14.22 -3.49
CA SER A 71 23.58 -15.40 -3.40
C SER A 71 23.51 -16.20 -4.70
N TYR A 72 23.77 -15.54 -5.83
CA TYR A 72 24.23 -16.25 -7.02
C TYR A 72 25.62 -16.82 -6.68
N GLY A 73 25.67 -18.14 -6.53
CA GLY A 73 26.88 -18.88 -6.22
C GLY A 73 27.95 -18.68 -7.29
N TRP A 74 28.94 -17.85 -6.99
CA TRP A 74 30.22 -17.85 -7.70
C TRP A 74 31.15 -18.89 -7.08
N ARG A 75 30.84 -20.18 -7.26
CA ARG A 75 31.80 -21.26 -7.02
C ARG A 75 31.59 -22.41 -8.00
N GLU A 76 31.78 -22.12 -9.27
CA GLU A 76 32.32 -23.10 -10.20
C GLU A 76 33.66 -22.58 -10.76
N PHE A 77 34.63 -23.48 -10.80
CA PHE A 77 35.97 -23.39 -11.40
C PHE A 77 37.06 -22.61 -10.63
N ALA A 78 37.67 -23.28 -9.66
CA ALA A 78 39.13 -23.30 -9.57
C ALA A 78 39.58 -24.77 -9.63
N ALA A 79 40.09 -25.14 -10.81
CA ALA A 79 40.79 -26.39 -11.06
C ALA A 79 42.22 -26.33 -10.50
#